data_AF-A0A7X3RER9-F1
#
_entry.id   AF-A0A7X3RER9-F1
#
_cell.length_a   1.000
_cell.length_b   1.000
_cell.length_c   1.000
_cell.angle_alpha   90.00
_cell.angle_beta   90.00
_cell.angle_gamma   90.00
#
_symmetry.space_group_name_H-M   'P 1'
#
loop_
_entity.id
_entity.type
_entity.pdbx_description
1 polymer ?
#
loop_
_entity_poly.entity_id
_entity_poly.type
_entity_poly.pdbx_seq_one_letter_code
_entity_poly.pdbx_strand_id
1 'polypeptide(L)'
;MTTSQSLLDRLNVEFGDGARRTSSDDAGVLAWSTTGFDLLWREAGTDTALRRAWNKRKGQKAKPLVLLSPSLDGSRVRVCGPQHDRPIRELAVEPVLNLLQDVAGRHFNEAGQTLAREFIRLEEAAIPGLRVKEFLTPHFVRERLRGSKPKLEEAIADVTPADSREWRTLFRKLGYSEARQRRGYLLRDDTEAPIAVVHPSNDPESFGQLTRDGKLPEGVLLDDCDRYGAEWGVLAAGGRYRLFQRRPESGAAGGQYLEIDAHDLTQESRYCLGLLSPQSLQSEGWLEEWAREARDFGEELRRGLEDRLIRDVLPSIAQGLAEFLESEGIDPGEPDQLERIGEAALTLVFRFMFLLHVEARGFLPVNSPMYHRHSATNLARECHEALVSIPGDKKSTDIWDDLRTLVRMIRTGNQNAGVPAYNGQLFAADGFPGSELLEQASITNAKLAPALDAIA
;
A
#
# COMPACT_ATOMS: atom_id res chain seq x y z
N MET A 1 24.41 -8.86 -18.96
CA MET A 1 24.60 -9.09 -17.52
C MET A 1 23.23 -9.32 -16.91
N THR A 2 23.04 -10.40 -16.16
CA THR A 2 21.78 -10.68 -15.44
C THR A 2 21.57 -9.61 -14.36
N THR A 3 20.33 -9.14 -14.16
CA THR A 3 20.01 -8.05 -13.22
C THR A 3 20.40 -8.36 -11.76
N SER A 4 20.43 -9.64 -11.40
CA SER A 4 21.01 -10.17 -10.14
C SER A 4 22.48 -9.75 -9.95
N GLN A 5 23.30 -9.90 -10.99
CA GLN A 5 24.72 -9.56 -10.95
C GLN A 5 24.93 -8.06 -10.81
N SER A 6 24.09 -7.25 -11.48
CA SER A 6 24.14 -5.79 -11.40
C SER A 6 23.85 -5.28 -9.98
N LEU A 7 22.86 -5.84 -9.28
CA LEU A 7 22.55 -5.44 -7.90
C LEU A 7 23.67 -5.86 -6.94
N LEU A 8 24.21 -7.07 -7.10
CA LEU A 8 25.34 -7.53 -6.30
C LEU A 8 26.58 -6.66 -6.49
N ASP A 9 26.92 -6.31 -7.74
CA ASP A 9 28.04 -5.44 -8.05
C ASP A 9 27.88 -4.07 -7.38
N ARG A 10 26.66 -3.51 -7.38
CA ARG A 10 26.35 -2.26 -6.68
C ARG A 10 26.51 -2.38 -5.16
N LEU A 11 26.05 -3.48 -4.56
CA LEU A 11 26.27 -3.73 -3.13
C LEU A 11 27.75 -3.81 -2.78
N ASN A 12 28.56 -4.43 -3.65
CA ASN A 12 30.02 -4.50 -3.44
C ASN A 12 30.68 -3.13 -3.58
N VAL A 13 30.22 -2.29 -4.51
CA VAL A 13 30.70 -0.90 -4.65
C VAL A 13 30.38 -0.09 -3.39
N GLU A 14 29.17 -0.21 -2.85
CA GLU A 14 28.73 0.61 -1.71
C GLU A 14 29.28 0.14 -0.36
N PHE A 15 29.36 -1.18 -0.13
CA PHE A 15 29.68 -1.75 1.18
C PHE A 15 30.99 -2.56 1.20
N GLY A 16 31.74 -2.58 0.10
CA GLY A 16 32.92 -3.43 -0.09
C GLY A 16 32.56 -4.89 -0.42
N ASP A 17 33.57 -5.75 -0.60
CA ASP A 17 33.34 -7.14 -0.98
C ASP A 17 32.57 -7.93 0.09
N GLY A 18 31.45 -8.51 -0.31
CA GLY A 18 30.66 -9.39 0.56
C GLY A 18 31.42 -10.64 0.97
N ALA A 19 31.42 -10.95 2.26
CA ALA A 19 32.09 -12.15 2.76
C ALA A 19 31.35 -13.42 2.30
N ARG A 20 31.95 -14.17 1.37
CA ARG A 20 31.49 -15.51 0.96
C ARG A 20 31.53 -16.47 2.13
N ARG A 21 30.42 -17.18 2.36
CA ARG A 21 30.34 -18.17 3.43
C ARG A 21 30.50 -19.58 2.87
N THR A 22 31.25 -20.39 3.60
CA THR A 22 31.74 -21.72 3.20
C THR A 22 30.93 -22.87 3.81
N SER A 23 29.79 -22.60 4.47
CA SER A 23 28.91 -23.66 5.01
C SER A 23 28.05 -24.26 3.89
N SER A 24 27.85 -25.58 3.90
CA SER A 24 27.10 -26.31 2.86
C SER A 24 25.64 -25.87 2.72
N ASP A 25 25.06 -25.29 3.78
CA ASP A 25 23.68 -24.76 3.82
C ASP A 25 23.58 -23.29 3.40
N ASP A 26 24.71 -22.57 3.35
CA ASP A 26 24.79 -21.13 3.01
C ASP A 26 25.43 -20.90 1.62
N ALA A 27 25.48 -21.93 0.78
CA ALA A 27 26.07 -21.83 -0.56
C ALA A 27 25.40 -20.68 -1.35
N GLY A 28 26.19 -19.67 -1.72
CA GLY A 28 25.74 -18.49 -2.45
C GLY A 28 25.19 -17.34 -1.60
N VAL A 29 25.26 -17.40 -0.27
CA VAL A 29 24.91 -16.26 0.61
C VAL A 29 26.14 -15.37 0.83
N LEU A 30 25.99 -14.09 0.51
CA LEU A 30 26.98 -13.06 0.83
C LEU A 30 26.51 -12.23 2.02
N ALA A 31 27.46 -11.71 2.79
CA ALA A 31 27.13 -10.93 3.98
C ALA A 31 28.05 -9.73 4.18
N TRP A 32 27.45 -8.64 4.62
CA TRP A 32 28.12 -7.41 5.04
C TRP A 32 27.71 -7.07 6.47
N SER A 33 28.57 -6.35 7.17
CA SER A 33 28.28 -5.81 8.50
C SER A 33 28.67 -4.33 8.51
N THR A 34 27.69 -3.47 8.78
CA THR A 34 27.87 -2.02 8.91
C THR A 34 27.77 -1.62 10.38
N THR A 35 27.93 -0.34 10.71
CA THR A 35 27.67 0.15 12.07
C THR A 35 26.19 -0.04 12.43
N GLY A 36 25.30 0.31 11.49
CA GLY A 36 23.85 0.30 11.69
C GLY A 36 23.19 -1.07 11.59
N PHE A 37 23.62 -1.95 10.68
CA PHE A 37 22.90 -3.19 10.37
C PHE A 37 23.82 -4.29 9.81
N ASP A 38 23.30 -5.52 9.77
CA ASP A 38 23.88 -6.60 8.99
C ASP A 38 23.04 -6.84 7.72
N LEU A 39 23.73 -7.07 6.61
CA LEU A 39 23.10 -7.32 5.31
C LEU A 39 23.41 -8.73 4.83
N LEU A 40 22.39 -9.41 4.32
CA LEU A 40 22.51 -10.68 3.62
C LEU A 40 22.08 -10.51 2.18
N TRP A 41 22.81 -11.12 1.26
CA TRP A 41 22.40 -11.26 -0.13
C TRP A 41 22.24 -12.73 -0.49
N ARG A 42 21.20 -13.03 -1.26
CA ARG A 42 20.98 -14.36 -1.84
C ARG A 42 20.40 -14.23 -3.25
N GLU A 43 21.06 -14.87 -4.21
CA GLU A 43 20.75 -14.77 -5.64
C GLU A 43 19.36 -15.31 -6.03
N ALA A 44 18.87 -16.37 -5.37
CA ALA A 44 17.51 -16.86 -5.55
C ALA A 44 17.05 -17.75 -4.39
N GLY A 45 15.73 -17.86 -4.22
CA GLY A 45 15.09 -18.73 -3.23
C GLY A 45 13.59 -18.48 -3.14
N THR A 46 12.84 -19.49 -2.69
CA THR A 46 11.44 -19.30 -2.27
C THR A 46 11.38 -18.43 -1.02
N ASP A 47 10.24 -17.78 -0.77
CA ASP A 47 10.07 -16.94 0.43
C ASP A 47 10.36 -17.72 1.72
N THR A 48 9.97 -19.00 1.77
CA THR A 48 10.30 -19.91 2.87
C THR A 48 11.81 -20.08 3.05
N ALA A 49 12.56 -20.23 1.94
CA ALA A 49 14.02 -20.35 1.98
C ALA A 49 14.70 -19.04 2.41
N LEU A 50 14.19 -17.89 1.96
CA LEU A 50 14.66 -16.56 2.36
C LEU A 50 14.41 -16.32 3.86
N ARG A 51 13.19 -16.58 4.34
CA ARG A 51 12.84 -16.48 5.77
C ARG A 51 13.67 -17.41 6.64
N ARG A 52 13.88 -18.65 6.22
CA ARG A 52 14.70 -19.62 6.95
C ARG A 52 16.14 -19.12 7.09
N ALA A 53 16.72 -18.59 6.01
CA ALA A 53 18.07 -18.04 6.02
C ALA A 53 18.18 -16.82 6.96
N TRP A 54 17.18 -15.93 6.94
CA TRP A 54 17.13 -14.78 7.83
C TRP A 54 16.96 -15.18 9.31
N ASN A 55 16.01 -16.07 9.63
CA ASN A 55 15.74 -16.53 11.00
C ASN A 55 16.94 -17.24 11.64
N LYS A 56 17.66 -18.08 10.88
CA LYS A 56 18.87 -18.78 11.37
C LYS A 56 19.91 -17.81 11.92
N ARG A 57 19.96 -16.57 11.39
CA ARG A 57 21.00 -15.60 11.68
C ARG A 57 20.57 -14.49 12.62
N LYS A 58 19.28 -14.13 12.64
CA LYS A 58 18.72 -13.18 13.61
C LYS A 58 19.00 -13.61 15.06
N GLY A 59 18.85 -14.89 15.37
CA GLY A 59 19.04 -15.43 16.72
C GLY A 59 20.46 -15.32 17.28
N GLN A 60 21.42 -14.83 16.50
CA GLN A 60 22.84 -14.78 16.86
C GLN A 60 23.38 -13.36 17.10
N LYS A 61 22.59 -12.29 16.89
CA LYS A 61 23.13 -10.93 16.85
C LYS A 61 22.20 -9.84 17.39
N ALA A 62 22.80 -8.81 17.99
CA ALA A 62 22.12 -7.63 18.52
C ALA A 62 21.77 -6.56 17.47
N LYS A 63 22.39 -6.61 16.28
CA LYS A 63 22.14 -5.64 15.19
C LYS A 63 20.91 -6.02 14.35
N PRO A 64 20.18 -5.05 13.78
CA PRO A 64 19.12 -5.33 12.82
C PRO A 64 19.70 -6.06 11.60
N LEU A 65 18.97 -7.06 11.11
CA LEU A 65 19.37 -7.90 9.99
C LEU A 65 18.42 -7.67 8.81
N VAL A 66 18.96 -7.34 7.65
CA VAL A 66 18.22 -7.22 6.39
C VAL A 66 18.73 -8.29 5.42
N LEU A 67 17.82 -8.99 4.77
CA LEU A 67 18.14 -9.89 3.67
C LEU A 67 17.55 -9.35 2.37
N LEU A 68 18.38 -9.31 1.33
CA LEU A 68 18.04 -8.92 -0.03
C LEU A 68 18.16 -10.13 -0.98
N SER A 69 17.24 -10.20 -1.92
CA SER A 69 17.26 -11.15 -3.03
C SER A 69 16.64 -10.50 -4.25
N PRO A 70 17.10 -10.74 -5.49
CA PRO A 70 16.43 -10.19 -6.67
C PRO A 70 15.04 -10.83 -6.83
N SER A 71 14.09 -10.09 -7.39
CA SER A 71 12.81 -10.64 -7.87
C SER A 71 13.04 -11.59 -9.05
N LEU A 72 12.03 -12.38 -9.40
CA LEU A 72 12.12 -13.36 -10.51
C LEU A 72 12.37 -12.70 -11.87
N ASP A 73 11.77 -11.53 -12.10
CA ASP A 73 11.97 -10.70 -13.30
C ASP A 73 13.20 -9.78 -13.20
N GLY A 74 13.86 -9.74 -12.03
CA GLY A 74 15.02 -8.91 -11.74
C GLY A 74 14.74 -7.41 -11.68
N SER A 75 13.49 -6.95 -11.84
CA SER A 75 13.16 -5.53 -11.86
C SER A 75 13.12 -4.89 -10.47
N ARG A 76 12.97 -5.71 -9.42
CA ARG A 76 12.80 -5.32 -8.02
C ARG A 76 13.74 -6.10 -7.11
N VAL A 77 13.81 -5.68 -5.86
CA VAL A 77 14.50 -6.39 -4.79
C VAL A 77 13.49 -6.87 -3.75
N ARG A 78 13.58 -8.16 -3.42
CA ARG A 78 12.90 -8.79 -2.30
C ARG A 78 13.64 -8.48 -1.01
N VAL A 79 12.94 -7.91 -0.04
CA VAL A 79 13.48 -7.47 1.25
C VAL A 79 12.83 -8.25 2.38
N CYS A 80 13.65 -8.87 3.23
CA CYS A 80 13.23 -9.58 4.43
C CYS A 80 13.91 -8.97 5.67
N GLY A 81 13.11 -8.69 6.71
CA GLY A 81 13.54 -7.94 7.88
C GLY A 81 13.43 -6.41 7.70
N PRO A 82 13.84 -5.62 8.69
CA PRO A 82 14.40 -6.05 9.98
C PRO A 82 13.32 -6.55 10.98
N GLN A 83 12.03 -6.31 10.70
CA GLN A 83 10.89 -6.80 11.49
C GLN A 83 10.54 -8.26 11.14
N HIS A 84 10.13 -9.06 12.14
CA HIS A 84 9.93 -10.51 12.00
C HIS A 84 8.53 -10.89 11.50
N ASP A 85 7.54 -10.12 11.89
CA ASP A 85 6.10 -10.34 11.65
C ASP A 85 5.64 -9.88 10.27
N ARG A 86 6.55 -9.38 9.42
CA ARG A 86 6.20 -8.80 8.12
C ARG A 86 6.39 -9.78 6.95
N PRO A 87 5.56 -9.67 5.88
CA PRO A 87 5.80 -10.32 4.60
C PRO A 87 7.17 -9.95 4.02
N ILE A 88 7.71 -10.80 3.15
CA ILE A 88 8.82 -10.39 2.29
C ILE A 88 8.25 -9.37 1.31
N ARG A 89 8.90 -8.22 1.20
CA ARG A 89 8.42 -7.09 0.39
C ARG A 89 9.16 -7.05 -0.92
N GLU A 90 8.50 -6.73 -2.02
CA GLU A 90 9.18 -6.41 -3.27
C GLU A 90 9.27 -4.89 -3.42
N LEU A 91 10.48 -4.34 -3.43
CA LEU A 91 10.72 -2.90 -3.46
C LEU A 91 11.56 -2.51 -4.69
N ALA A 92 11.49 -1.25 -5.10
CA ALA A 92 12.38 -0.73 -6.13
C ALA A 92 13.84 -0.76 -5.63
N VAL A 93 14.78 -1.05 -6.54
CA VAL A 93 16.17 -1.27 -6.20
C VAL A 93 16.84 0.01 -5.68
N GLU A 94 16.67 1.12 -6.39
CA GLU A 94 17.34 2.39 -6.09
C GLU A 94 16.96 2.94 -4.71
N PRO A 95 15.66 3.04 -4.33
CA PRO A 95 15.29 3.52 -3.00
C PRO A 95 15.80 2.64 -1.86
N VAL A 96 15.88 1.32 -2.06
CA VAL A 96 16.43 0.40 -1.05
C VAL A 96 17.92 0.65 -0.85
N LEU A 97 18.69 0.81 -1.93
CA LEU A 97 20.12 1.07 -1.83
C LEU A 97 20.43 2.41 -1.18
N ASN A 98 19.71 3.46 -1.59
CA ASN A 98 19.76 4.79 -1.01
C ASN A 98 19.54 4.76 0.52
N LEU A 99 18.47 4.08 0.96
CA LEU A 99 18.15 3.91 2.37
C LEU A 99 19.26 3.17 3.13
N LEU A 100 19.77 2.06 2.58
CA LEU A 100 20.84 1.28 3.21
C LEU A 100 22.13 2.10 3.35
N GLN A 101 22.46 2.94 2.37
CA GLN A 101 23.61 3.84 2.42
C GLN A 101 23.44 4.89 3.53
N ASP A 102 22.28 5.52 3.62
CA ASP A 102 21.98 6.57 4.62
C ASP A 102 22.06 6.06 6.07
N VAL A 103 21.65 4.81 6.32
CA VAL A 103 21.65 4.25 7.69
C VAL A 103 22.91 3.47 8.05
N ALA A 104 23.82 3.19 7.11
CA ALA A 104 24.99 2.33 7.34
C ALA A 104 25.92 2.83 8.46
N GLY A 105 26.07 4.15 8.57
CA GLY A 105 26.90 4.80 9.59
C GLY A 105 26.21 5.08 10.92
N ARG A 106 24.88 4.93 11.00
CA ARG A 106 24.09 5.27 12.20
C ARG A 106 24.24 4.22 13.29
N HIS A 107 23.87 4.57 14.52
CA HIS A 107 23.80 3.61 15.62
C HIS A 107 22.72 2.56 15.34
N PHE A 108 22.98 1.29 15.67
CA PHE A 108 22.14 0.15 15.23
C PHE A 108 20.66 0.22 15.66
N ASN A 109 20.37 0.81 16.83
CA ASN A 109 18.98 1.00 17.27
C ASN A 109 18.24 2.00 16.37
N GLU A 110 18.88 3.12 16.04
CA GLU A 110 18.31 4.15 15.16
C GLU A 110 18.15 3.59 13.75
N ALA A 111 19.22 2.99 13.20
CA ALA A 111 19.19 2.34 11.89
C ALA A 111 18.07 1.30 11.79
N GLY A 112 17.87 0.48 12.82
CA GLY A 112 16.80 -0.52 12.86
C GLY A 112 15.40 0.09 12.81
N GLN A 113 15.17 1.18 13.55
CA GLN A 113 13.89 1.91 13.54
C GLN A 113 13.65 2.60 12.20
N THR A 114 14.67 3.28 11.65
CA THR A 114 14.60 3.93 10.33
C THR A 114 14.33 2.91 9.23
N LEU A 115 15.06 1.79 9.18
CA LEU A 115 14.83 0.72 8.20
C LEU A 115 13.41 0.15 8.30
N ALA A 116 12.92 -0.13 9.51
CA ALA A 116 11.57 -0.66 9.70
C ALA A 116 10.49 0.31 9.17
N ARG A 117 10.64 1.61 9.45
CA ARG A 117 9.70 2.64 9.02
C ARG A 117 9.79 2.93 7.52
N GLU A 118 10.99 3.11 6.99
CA GLU A 118 11.20 3.48 5.59
C GLU A 118 10.89 2.33 4.64
N PHE A 119 11.10 1.06 4.99
CA PHE A 119 10.64 -0.05 4.15
C PHE A 119 9.11 -0.12 4.04
N ILE A 120 8.38 0.20 5.12
CA ILE A 120 6.91 0.33 5.04
C ILE A 120 6.55 1.48 4.11
N ARG A 121 7.24 2.62 4.23
CA ARG A 121 7.01 3.79 3.38
C ARG A 121 7.24 3.48 1.89
N LEU A 122 8.32 2.77 1.56
CA LEU A 122 8.65 2.37 0.19
C LEU A 122 7.66 1.36 -0.39
N GLU A 123 7.10 0.47 0.45
CA GLU A 123 6.05 -0.46 0.05
C GLU A 123 4.73 0.25 -0.24
N GLU A 124 4.38 1.26 0.56
CA GLU A 124 3.16 2.06 0.39
C GLU A 124 3.25 3.08 -0.76
N ALA A 125 4.44 3.34 -1.30
CA ALA A 125 4.64 4.30 -2.38
C ALA A 125 3.98 3.80 -3.68
N ALA A 126 2.98 4.55 -4.17
CA ALA A 126 2.27 4.20 -5.40
C ALA A 126 3.17 4.34 -6.65
N ILE A 127 4.11 5.28 -6.59
CA ILE A 127 5.16 5.55 -7.58
C ILE A 127 6.46 5.75 -6.77
N PRO A 128 7.63 5.29 -7.24
CA PRO A 128 8.90 5.54 -6.54
C PRO A 128 9.06 7.01 -6.19
N GLY A 129 9.33 7.31 -4.91
CA GLY A 129 9.46 8.66 -4.38
C GLY A 129 8.16 9.47 -4.23
N LEU A 130 6.99 8.92 -4.54
CA LEU A 130 5.69 9.57 -4.31
C LEU A 130 4.80 8.70 -3.41
N ARG A 131 4.38 9.30 -2.30
CA ARG A 131 3.39 8.72 -1.38
C ARG A 131 2.18 9.62 -1.30
N VAL A 132 1.01 8.99 -1.32
CA VAL A 132 -0.27 9.68 -1.17
C VAL A 132 -1.01 9.03 -0.01
N LYS A 133 -1.44 9.84 0.95
CA LYS A 133 -2.27 9.40 2.07
C LYS A 133 -3.59 10.14 2.03
N GLU A 134 -4.67 9.42 1.75
CA GLU A 134 -6.07 9.91 1.77
C GLU A 134 -6.37 11.14 0.90
N PHE A 135 -5.40 11.63 0.13
CA PHE A 135 -5.51 12.83 -0.70
C PHE A 135 -5.94 12.51 -2.16
N LEU A 136 -5.36 11.46 -2.76
CA LEU A 136 -5.78 10.89 -4.05
C LEU A 136 -5.98 9.38 -3.90
N THR A 137 -6.78 8.78 -4.79
CA THR A 137 -6.95 7.32 -4.81
C THR A 137 -5.76 6.64 -5.50
N PRO A 138 -5.38 5.41 -5.11
CA PRO A 138 -4.31 4.66 -5.78
C PRO A 138 -4.54 4.48 -7.29
N HIS A 139 -5.81 4.29 -7.70
CA HIS A 139 -6.21 4.22 -9.10
C HIS A 139 -5.88 5.53 -9.83
N PHE A 140 -6.26 6.67 -9.25
CA PHE A 140 -5.98 7.98 -9.81
C PHE A 140 -4.47 8.22 -10.00
N VAL A 141 -3.65 7.86 -9.00
CA VAL A 141 -2.20 8.02 -9.08
C VAL A 141 -1.60 7.14 -10.20
N ARG A 142 -2.11 5.93 -10.39
CA ARG A 142 -1.57 5.00 -11.41
C ARG A 142 -1.99 5.38 -12.83
N GLU A 143 -3.25 5.76 -13.03
CA GLU A 143 -3.79 6.02 -14.37
C GLU A 143 -3.68 7.49 -14.77
N ARG A 144 -4.21 8.40 -13.94
CA ARG A 144 -4.39 9.81 -14.30
C ARG A 144 -3.11 10.62 -14.20
N LEU A 145 -2.32 10.38 -13.15
CA LEU A 145 -1.06 11.11 -12.95
C LEU A 145 -0.04 10.76 -14.05
N ARG A 146 0.00 9.50 -14.50
CA ARG A 146 0.83 9.08 -15.65
C ARG A 146 0.42 9.76 -16.95
N GLY A 147 -0.89 9.87 -17.22
CA GLY A 147 -1.39 10.61 -18.39
C GLY A 147 -1.04 12.09 -18.38
N SER A 148 -0.82 12.66 -17.19
CA SER A 148 -0.44 14.07 -17.00
C SER A 148 1.08 14.30 -17.00
N LYS A 149 1.88 13.26 -17.26
CA LYS A 149 3.34 13.33 -17.27
C LYS A 149 3.90 14.46 -18.15
N PRO A 150 3.45 14.70 -19.40
CA PRO A 150 4.04 15.73 -20.25
C PRO A 150 4.00 17.14 -19.65
N LYS A 151 2.84 17.56 -19.11
CA LYS A 151 2.69 18.88 -18.48
C LYS A 151 3.46 19.00 -17.16
N LEU A 152 3.59 17.90 -16.41
CA LEU A 152 4.36 17.85 -15.18
C LEU A 152 5.87 17.89 -15.45
N GLU A 153 6.34 17.28 -16.54
CA GLU A 153 7.73 17.37 -17.01
C GLU A 153 8.08 18.78 -17.49
N GLU A 154 7.17 19.43 -18.22
CA GLU A 154 7.31 20.82 -18.64
C GLU A 154 7.48 21.77 -17.44
N ALA A 155 6.67 21.57 -16.38
CA ALA A 155 6.76 22.37 -15.15
C ALA A 155 8.10 22.24 -14.39
N ILE A 156 8.91 21.22 -14.71
CA ILE A 156 10.22 20.99 -14.07
C ILE A 156 11.38 21.01 -15.06
N ALA A 157 11.19 21.54 -16.27
CA ALA A 157 12.18 21.48 -17.34
C ALA A 157 13.57 22.00 -16.92
N ASP A 158 13.60 23.04 -16.07
CA ASP A 158 14.84 23.68 -15.59
C ASP A 158 15.37 23.13 -14.24
N VAL A 159 14.73 22.10 -13.69
CA VAL A 159 15.07 21.49 -12.40
C VAL A 159 15.99 20.29 -12.63
N THR A 160 17.21 20.33 -12.10
CA THR A 160 18.14 19.18 -12.12
C THR A 160 17.97 18.27 -10.89
N PRO A 161 18.49 17.03 -10.89
CA PRO A 161 18.41 16.14 -9.72
C PRO A 161 19.09 16.69 -8.47
N ALA A 162 20.09 17.56 -8.63
CA ALA A 162 20.75 18.23 -7.51
C ALA A 162 19.85 19.32 -6.90
N ASP A 163 19.16 20.09 -7.75
CA ASP A 163 18.26 21.17 -7.31
C ASP A 163 17.12 20.64 -6.44
N SER A 164 16.62 19.43 -6.73
CA SER A 164 15.53 18.82 -5.97
C SER A 164 15.93 18.30 -4.57
N ARG A 165 17.20 18.37 -4.17
CA ARG A 165 17.68 17.90 -2.86
C ARG A 165 17.62 18.95 -1.75
N GLU A 166 17.30 20.19 -2.09
CA GLU A 166 17.16 21.28 -1.12
C GLU A 166 15.95 22.13 -1.48
N TRP A 167 15.07 22.33 -0.50
CA TRP A 167 13.76 22.91 -0.73
C TRP A 167 13.83 24.32 -1.34
N ARG A 168 14.68 25.23 -0.85
CA ARG A 168 14.73 26.60 -1.41
C ARG A 168 15.14 26.60 -2.86
N THR A 169 16.15 25.81 -3.18
CA THR A 169 16.67 25.66 -4.53
C THR A 169 15.58 25.13 -5.45
N LEU A 170 14.87 24.08 -5.04
CA LEU A 170 13.75 23.54 -5.79
C LEU A 170 12.65 24.59 -6.00
N PHE A 171 12.12 25.20 -4.94
CA PHE A 171 10.99 26.12 -5.08
C PHE A 171 11.37 27.38 -5.87
N ARG A 172 12.59 27.91 -5.74
CA ARG A 172 13.05 29.02 -6.60
C ARG A 172 13.14 28.61 -8.07
N LYS A 173 13.62 27.39 -8.36
CA LYS A 173 13.68 26.84 -9.72
C LYS A 173 12.31 26.58 -10.32
N LEU A 174 11.31 26.27 -9.49
CA LEU A 174 9.91 26.16 -9.90
C LEU A 174 9.23 27.52 -10.13
N GLY A 175 9.93 28.63 -9.86
CA GLY A 175 9.43 29.99 -10.11
C GLY A 175 8.84 30.72 -8.90
N TYR A 176 9.00 30.20 -7.67
CA TYR A 176 8.49 30.88 -6.48
C TYR A 176 9.43 31.97 -5.96
N SER A 177 8.85 33.06 -5.45
CA SER A 177 9.53 33.99 -4.55
C SER A 177 9.27 33.59 -3.09
N GLU A 178 10.27 33.72 -2.21
CA GLU A 178 10.16 33.33 -0.80
C GLU A 178 10.24 34.56 0.12
N ALA A 179 9.26 34.71 1.01
CA ALA A 179 9.28 35.73 2.06
C ALA A 179 9.34 35.09 3.44
N ARG A 180 10.36 35.42 4.23
CA ARG A 180 10.54 34.86 5.57
C ARG A 180 9.41 35.29 6.51
N GLN A 181 8.85 34.32 7.23
CA GLN A 181 7.81 34.49 8.24
C GLN A 181 8.32 34.04 9.62
N ARG A 182 7.45 34.12 10.64
CA ARG A 182 7.80 33.79 12.03
C ARG A 182 8.31 32.35 12.21
N ARG A 183 7.66 31.36 11.58
CA ARG A 183 7.95 29.92 11.74
C ARG A 183 8.37 29.22 10.45
N GLY A 184 8.48 29.96 9.34
CA GLY A 184 8.69 29.39 8.02
C GLY A 184 8.84 30.44 6.94
N TYR A 185 8.46 30.08 5.72
CA TYR A 185 8.54 30.93 4.53
C TYR A 185 7.19 30.91 3.82
N LEU A 186 6.79 32.06 3.30
CA LEU A 186 5.61 32.17 2.45
C LEU A 186 6.08 32.23 1.00
N LEU A 187 5.66 31.26 0.20
CA LEU A 187 5.91 31.18 -1.22
C LEU A 187 4.84 31.95 -1.98
N ARG A 188 5.28 32.72 -2.98
CA ARG A 188 4.42 33.43 -3.91
C ARG A 188 4.77 33.09 -5.34
N ASP A 189 3.78 33.17 -6.21
CA ASP A 189 3.96 33.14 -7.65
C ASP A 189 4.45 34.51 -8.17
N ASP A 190 4.52 34.63 -9.50
CA ASP A 190 4.90 35.84 -10.21
C ASP A 190 3.87 36.99 -10.07
N THR A 191 2.64 36.68 -9.67
CA THR A 191 1.59 37.67 -9.36
C THR A 191 1.66 38.20 -7.93
N GLU A 192 2.64 37.74 -7.13
CA GLU A 192 2.80 38.00 -5.70
C GLU A 192 1.65 37.44 -4.83
N ALA A 193 0.83 36.52 -5.37
CA ALA A 193 -0.22 35.85 -4.62
C ALA A 193 0.38 34.81 -3.66
N PRO A 194 -0.11 34.71 -2.41
CA PRO A 194 0.34 33.68 -1.47
C PRO A 194 -0.14 32.29 -1.91
N ILE A 195 0.79 31.38 -2.22
CA ILE A 195 0.47 30.02 -2.70
C ILE A 195 0.63 28.99 -1.60
N ALA A 196 1.80 28.98 -0.95
CA ALA A 196 2.14 27.95 0.03
C ALA A 196 2.97 28.49 1.20
N VAL A 197 2.80 27.91 2.39
CA VAL A 197 3.71 28.12 3.53
C VAL A 197 4.65 26.93 3.63
N VAL A 198 5.95 27.17 3.78
CA VAL A 198 6.98 26.14 4.00
C VAL A 198 7.50 26.22 5.43
N HIS A 199 7.41 25.12 6.17
CA HIS A 199 8.10 24.93 7.45
C HIS A 199 9.29 23.99 7.23
N PRO A 200 10.53 24.52 7.16
CA PRO A 200 11.70 23.68 6.97
C PRO A 200 12.14 22.99 8.27
N SER A 201 12.62 21.76 8.14
CA SER A 201 13.23 20.96 9.19
C SER A 201 14.56 20.38 8.72
N ASN A 202 15.41 20.02 9.67
CA ASN A 202 16.69 19.35 9.39
C ASN A 202 16.53 17.85 9.16
N ASP A 203 15.43 17.27 9.63
CA ASP A 203 15.21 15.82 9.60
C ASP A 203 13.77 15.49 9.17
N PRO A 204 13.57 14.72 8.10
CA PRO A 204 12.28 14.16 7.70
C PRO A 204 11.50 13.47 8.83
N GLU A 205 12.18 12.85 9.79
CA GLU A 205 11.53 12.11 10.89
C GLU A 205 10.67 13.02 11.77
N SER A 206 11.00 14.31 11.81
CA SER A 206 10.25 15.31 12.57
C SER A 206 8.81 15.49 12.08
N PHE A 207 8.48 15.14 10.83
CA PHE A 207 7.15 15.39 10.25
C PHE A 207 6.02 14.65 10.96
N GLY A 208 6.31 13.58 11.71
CA GLY A 208 5.33 12.82 12.47
C GLY A 208 5.51 12.90 13.98
N GLN A 209 6.41 13.76 14.46
CA GLN A 209 6.75 13.87 15.89
C GLN A 209 6.13 15.13 16.48
N LEU A 210 5.66 15.05 17.72
CA LEU A 210 5.16 16.21 18.43
C LEU A 210 6.26 17.28 18.56
N THR A 211 5.89 18.51 18.25
CA THR A 211 6.69 19.70 18.55
C THR A 211 6.85 19.85 20.07
N ARG A 212 7.76 20.76 20.48
CA ARG A 212 7.97 21.07 21.91
C ARG A 212 6.70 21.50 22.65
N ASP A 213 5.73 22.04 21.91
CA ASP A 213 4.45 22.51 22.44
C ASP A 213 3.36 21.42 22.45
N GLY A 214 3.73 20.16 22.18
CA GLY A 214 2.79 19.03 22.19
C GLY A 214 1.82 19.00 21.01
N LYS A 215 2.06 19.79 19.95
CA LYS A 215 1.28 19.78 18.71
C LYS A 215 2.02 19.05 17.60
N LEU A 216 1.30 18.38 16.71
CA LEU A 216 1.88 17.86 15.48
C LEU A 216 2.28 19.02 14.54
N PRO A 217 3.39 18.89 13.78
CA PRO A 217 3.92 19.97 12.94
C PRO A 217 2.93 20.46 11.89
N GLU A 218 2.16 19.56 11.29
CA GLU A 218 1.16 19.88 10.27
C GLU A 218 0.06 20.79 10.81
N GLY A 219 -0.36 20.63 12.08
CA GLY A 219 -1.35 21.52 12.68
C GLY A 219 -0.82 22.95 12.80
N VAL A 220 0.45 23.10 13.20
CA VAL A 220 1.11 24.41 13.30
C VAL A 220 1.31 25.06 11.93
N LEU A 221 1.62 24.25 10.92
CA LEU A 221 1.76 24.66 9.53
C LEU A 221 0.43 25.16 8.95
N LEU A 222 -0.66 24.42 9.17
CA LEU A 222 -2.00 24.78 8.69
C LEU A 222 -2.52 26.06 9.36
N ASP A 223 -2.25 26.26 10.67
CA ASP A 223 -2.53 27.52 11.37
C ASP A 223 -1.84 28.73 10.69
N ASP A 224 -0.60 28.54 10.20
CA ASP A 224 0.12 29.59 9.48
C ASP A 224 -0.42 29.78 8.04
N CYS A 225 -0.85 28.71 7.37
CA CYS A 225 -1.54 28.80 6.07
C CYS A 225 -2.82 29.65 6.18
N ASP A 226 -3.62 29.42 7.22
CA ASP A 226 -4.80 30.24 7.53
C ASP A 226 -4.45 31.71 7.76
N ARG A 227 -3.39 31.98 8.52
CA ARG A 227 -2.95 33.35 8.82
C ARG A 227 -2.49 34.11 7.56
N TYR A 228 -1.79 33.43 6.66
CA TYR A 228 -1.18 34.08 5.49
C TYR A 228 -2.02 33.96 4.22
N GLY A 229 -3.17 33.27 4.27
CA GLY A 229 -4.07 33.09 3.14
C GLY A 229 -3.50 32.20 2.03
N ALA A 230 -2.60 31.27 2.37
CA ALA A 230 -2.02 30.32 1.43
C ALA A 230 -2.83 29.02 1.44
N GLU A 231 -3.20 28.47 0.27
CA GLU A 231 -3.99 27.24 0.21
C GLU A 231 -3.21 25.97 0.55
N TRP A 232 -1.88 26.04 0.54
CA TRP A 232 -1.03 24.89 0.76
C TRP A 232 -0.02 25.08 1.89
N GLY A 233 0.25 23.99 2.60
CA GLY A 233 1.33 23.88 3.58
C GLY A 233 2.34 22.83 3.15
N VAL A 234 3.63 23.12 3.29
CA VAL A 234 4.73 22.18 3.01
C VAL A 234 5.62 22.02 4.24
N LEU A 235 5.73 20.80 4.75
CA LEU A 235 6.86 20.41 5.60
C LEU A 235 8.02 20.00 4.68
N ALA A 236 9.19 20.63 4.82
CA ALA A 236 10.33 20.38 3.95
C ALA A 236 11.58 20.01 4.74
N ALA A 237 12.25 18.91 4.37
CA ALA A 237 13.50 18.48 4.98
C ALA A 237 14.44 17.93 3.91
N GLY A 238 15.45 18.72 3.54
CA GLY A 238 16.28 18.43 2.37
C GLY A 238 15.43 18.29 1.11
N GLY A 239 15.50 17.11 0.49
CA GLY A 239 14.74 16.74 -0.71
C GLY A 239 13.39 16.06 -0.44
N ARG A 240 12.92 16.02 0.81
CA ARG A 240 11.62 15.45 1.19
C ARG A 240 10.61 16.57 1.46
N TYR A 241 9.47 16.47 0.78
CA TYR A 241 8.41 17.47 0.79
C TYR A 241 7.09 16.80 1.14
N ARG A 242 6.46 17.19 2.25
CA ARG A 242 5.11 16.74 2.60
C ARG A 242 4.14 17.90 2.49
N LEU A 243 3.26 17.81 1.50
CA LEU A 243 2.28 18.79 1.11
C LEU A 243 0.92 18.49 1.76
N PHE A 244 0.30 19.52 2.31
CA PHE A 244 -1.02 19.51 2.93
C PHE A 244 -1.89 20.59 2.31
N GLN A 245 -3.17 20.28 2.08
CA GLN A 245 -4.16 21.29 1.71
C GLN A 245 -4.67 21.98 2.99
N ARG A 246 -4.75 23.31 2.98
CA ARG A 246 -5.19 24.12 4.14
C ARG A 246 -6.54 23.67 4.66
N ARG A 247 -7.50 23.47 3.76
CA ARG A 247 -8.87 23.04 4.06
C ARG A 247 -9.34 22.06 2.98
N PRO A 248 -9.11 20.75 3.14
CA PRO A 248 -9.69 19.78 2.23
C PRO A 248 -11.21 19.78 2.40
N GLU A 249 -11.94 19.52 1.32
CA GLU A 249 -13.40 19.51 1.32
C GLU A 249 -13.97 18.29 2.07
N SER A 250 -13.17 17.25 2.33
CA SER A 250 -13.53 16.09 3.16
C SER A 250 -12.34 15.63 4.01
N GLY A 251 -12.60 14.96 5.13
CA GLY A 251 -11.56 14.44 6.05
C GLY A 251 -10.83 15.52 6.87
N ALA A 252 -9.85 15.10 7.67
CA ALA A 252 -9.06 16.01 8.50
C ALA A 252 -7.85 16.54 7.71
N ALA A 253 -7.65 17.87 7.69
CA ALA A 253 -6.55 18.52 6.96
C ALA A 253 -5.15 17.95 7.28
N GLY A 254 -4.88 17.62 8.54
CA GLY A 254 -3.61 16.99 8.93
C GLY A 254 -3.53 15.48 8.63
N GLY A 255 -4.64 14.84 8.31
CA GLY A 255 -4.73 13.42 8.00
C GLY A 255 -4.39 13.08 6.54
N GLN A 256 -4.54 14.05 5.64
CA GLN A 256 -4.35 13.92 4.19
C GLN A 256 -3.08 14.63 3.76
N TYR A 257 -2.24 13.92 3.02
CA TYR A 257 -1.03 14.53 2.46
C TYR A 257 -0.53 13.83 1.21
N LEU A 258 0.26 14.59 0.46
CA LEU A 258 1.11 14.09 -0.61
C LEU A 258 2.56 14.29 -0.17
N GLU A 259 3.36 13.22 -0.21
CA GLU A 259 4.79 13.28 0.12
C GLU A 259 5.64 12.90 -1.08
N ILE A 260 6.57 13.78 -1.44
CA ILE A 260 7.58 13.54 -2.47
C ILE A 260 8.94 13.43 -1.79
N ASP A 261 9.66 12.36 -2.10
CA ASP A 261 11.06 12.19 -1.73
C ASP A 261 11.92 12.20 -2.98
N ALA A 262 12.59 13.33 -3.23
CA ALA A 262 13.42 13.52 -4.40
C ALA A 262 14.61 12.55 -4.47
N HIS A 263 14.99 11.91 -3.36
CA HIS A 263 16.05 10.91 -3.36
C HIS A 263 15.58 9.57 -3.94
N ASP A 264 14.29 9.25 -3.79
CA ASP A 264 13.70 7.99 -4.22
C ASP A 264 13.02 8.06 -5.60
N LEU A 265 12.96 9.25 -6.19
CA LEU A 265 12.46 9.43 -7.56
C LEU A 265 13.41 8.79 -8.57
N THR A 266 12.86 7.93 -9.42
CA THR A 266 13.52 7.40 -10.62
C THR A 266 13.41 8.39 -11.78
N GLN A 267 14.14 8.14 -12.88
CA GLN A 267 13.99 8.93 -14.11
C GLN A 267 12.54 8.94 -14.61
N GLU A 268 11.84 7.81 -14.50
CA GLU A 268 10.46 7.70 -14.96
C GLU A 268 9.45 8.43 -14.08
N SER A 269 9.75 8.63 -12.79
CA SER A 269 8.85 9.23 -11.79
C SER A 269 9.20 10.67 -11.45
N ARG A 270 10.34 11.19 -11.95
CA ARG A 270 10.82 12.55 -11.71
C ARG A 270 9.78 13.65 -11.95
N TYR A 271 8.89 13.45 -12.92
CA TYR A 271 7.78 14.35 -13.23
C TYR A 271 6.89 14.65 -12.01
N CYS A 272 6.86 13.79 -10.98
CA CYS A 272 6.10 14.05 -9.76
C CYS A 272 6.54 15.34 -9.04
N LEU A 273 7.76 15.84 -9.24
CA LEU A 273 8.19 17.15 -8.71
C LEU A 273 7.34 18.30 -9.26
N GLY A 274 6.75 18.15 -10.46
CA GLY A 274 5.85 19.14 -11.06
C GLY A 274 4.58 19.37 -10.25
N LEU A 275 4.23 18.46 -9.33
CA LEU A 275 3.12 18.65 -8.39
C LEU A 275 3.36 19.81 -7.42
N LEU A 276 4.62 20.21 -7.23
CA LEU A 276 5.00 21.34 -6.37
C LEU A 276 5.05 22.67 -7.14
N SER A 277 4.81 22.67 -8.45
CA SER A 277 4.85 23.88 -9.29
C SER A 277 3.71 24.85 -8.99
N PRO A 278 3.87 26.16 -9.30
CA PRO A 278 2.81 27.15 -9.11
C PRO A 278 1.51 26.76 -9.82
N GLN A 279 1.59 26.23 -11.04
CA GLN A 279 0.41 25.79 -11.82
C GLN A 279 -0.37 24.67 -11.13
N SER A 280 0.32 23.86 -10.32
CA SER A 280 -0.29 22.78 -9.56
C SER A 280 -0.90 23.26 -8.23
N LEU A 281 -0.30 24.27 -7.58
CA LEU A 281 -0.67 24.73 -6.23
C LEU A 281 -1.47 26.04 -6.20
N GLN A 282 -1.59 26.76 -7.30
CA GLN A 282 -2.46 27.93 -7.37
C GLN A 282 -3.94 27.56 -7.15
N SER A 283 -4.78 28.56 -6.89
CA SER A 283 -6.23 28.38 -6.81
C SER A 283 -6.77 27.80 -8.12
N GLU A 284 -7.62 26.78 -8.03
CA GLU A 284 -8.08 25.96 -9.16
C GLU A 284 -6.92 25.36 -9.98
N GLY A 285 -5.79 25.10 -9.30
CA GLY A 285 -4.63 24.41 -9.85
C GLY A 285 -4.88 22.90 -9.98
N TRP A 286 -3.92 22.21 -10.61
CA TRP A 286 -4.09 20.79 -10.94
C TRP A 286 -4.38 19.91 -9.72
N LEU A 287 -3.76 20.16 -8.56
CA LEU A 287 -3.99 19.32 -7.38
C LEU A 287 -5.39 19.48 -6.79
N GLU A 288 -5.99 20.68 -6.85
CA GLU A 288 -7.37 20.90 -6.41
C GLU A 288 -8.35 20.20 -7.36
N GLU A 289 -8.15 20.38 -8.67
CA GLU A 289 -8.93 19.70 -9.72
C GLU A 289 -8.88 18.17 -9.55
N TRP A 290 -7.69 17.62 -9.37
CA TRP A 290 -7.48 16.18 -9.23
C TRP A 290 -7.99 15.62 -7.90
N ALA A 291 -7.88 16.37 -6.79
CA ALA A 291 -8.46 15.96 -5.52
C ALA A 291 -10.00 15.92 -5.60
N ARG A 292 -10.61 16.82 -6.37
CA ARG A 292 -12.05 16.83 -6.66
C ARG A 292 -12.44 15.63 -7.52
N GLU A 293 -11.78 15.41 -8.66
CA GLU A 293 -12.00 14.26 -9.55
C GLU A 293 -11.85 12.92 -8.81
N ALA A 294 -10.78 12.75 -8.02
CA ALA A 294 -10.50 11.52 -7.29
C ALA A 294 -11.59 11.21 -6.24
N ARG A 295 -12.18 12.24 -5.65
CA ARG A 295 -13.28 12.09 -4.69
C ARG A 295 -14.58 11.74 -5.38
N ASP A 296 -14.96 12.47 -6.42
CA ASP A 296 -16.19 12.22 -7.17
C ASP A 296 -16.21 10.78 -7.69
N PHE A 297 -15.08 10.32 -8.23
CA PHE A 297 -14.89 8.93 -8.64
C PHE A 297 -15.04 7.95 -7.46
N GLY A 298 -14.43 8.24 -6.31
CA GLY A 298 -14.56 7.42 -5.11
C GLY A 298 -16.00 7.32 -4.60
N GLU A 299 -16.75 8.43 -4.63
CA GLU A 299 -18.15 8.48 -4.24
C GLU A 299 -19.06 7.76 -5.22
N GLU A 300 -18.79 7.85 -6.53
CA GLU A 300 -19.50 7.11 -7.57
C GLU A 300 -19.23 5.60 -7.43
N LEU A 301 -17.97 5.20 -7.24
CA LEU A 301 -17.61 3.79 -7.03
C LEU A 301 -18.28 3.22 -5.78
N ARG A 302 -18.30 3.98 -4.68
CA ARG A 302 -18.99 3.58 -3.44
C ARG A 302 -20.48 3.41 -3.67
N ARG A 303 -21.14 4.40 -4.30
CA ARG A 303 -22.59 4.33 -4.60
C ARG A 303 -22.90 3.15 -5.51
N GLY A 304 -22.12 2.96 -6.57
CA GLY A 304 -22.28 1.84 -7.49
C GLY A 304 -22.05 0.48 -6.83
N LEU A 305 -21.16 0.38 -5.85
CA LEU A 305 -21.00 -0.84 -5.05
C LEU A 305 -22.19 -1.04 -4.10
N GLU A 306 -22.62 -0.01 -3.37
CA GLU A 306 -23.79 -0.08 -2.47
C GLU A 306 -25.05 -0.50 -3.22
N ASP A 307 -25.31 0.08 -4.39
CA ASP A 307 -26.45 -0.27 -5.24
C ASP A 307 -26.39 -1.73 -5.69
N ARG A 308 -25.23 -2.21 -6.18
CA ARG A 308 -25.03 -3.62 -6.57
C ARG A 308 -25.20 -4.57 -5.38
N LEU A 309 -24.67 -4.20 -4.21
CA LEU A 309 -24.78 -5.00 -3.00
C LEU A 309 -26.24 -5.22 -2.60
N ILE A 310 -27.05 -4.16 -2.62
CA ILE A 310 -28.45 -4.20 -2.21
C ILE A 310 -29.34 -4.85 -3.28
N ARG A 311 -29.11 -4.55 -4.56
CA ARG A 311 -30.01 -4.99 -5.65
C ARG A 311 -29.71 -6.39 -6.16
N ASP A 312 -28.43 -6.77 -6.20
CA ASP A 312 -27.99 -7.97 -6.91
C ASP A 312 -27.37 -8.99 -5.95
N VAL A 313 -26.42 -8.57 -5.12
CA VAL A 313 -25.59 -9.48 -4.31
C VAL A 313 -26.36 -10.08 -3.14
N LEU A 314 -26.92 -9.25 -2.25
CA LEU A 314 -27.65 -9.72 -1.07
C LEU A 314 -28.86 -10.57 -1.46
N PRO A 315 -29.72 -10.17 -2.41
CA PRO A 315 -30.84 -11.00 -2.84
C PRO A 315 -30.40 -12.34 -3.43
N SER A 316 -29.32 -12.37 -4.24
CA SER A 316 -28.84 -13.61 -4.85
C SER A 316 -28.31 -14.59 -3.80
N ILE A 317 -27.53 -14.11 -2.83
CA ILE A 317 -27.04 -14.95 -1.71
C ILE A 317 -28.22 -15.41 -0.85
N ALA A 318 -29.14 -14.51 -0.50
CA ALA A 318 -30.31 -14.84 0.32
C ALA A 318 -31.17 -15.92 -0.36
N GLN A 319 -31.37 -15.83 -1.68
CA GLN A 319 -32.09 -16.85 -2.42
C GLN A 319 -31.37 -18.20 -2.41
N GLY A 320 -30.04 -18.22 -2.54
CA GLY A 320 -29.26 -19.46 -2.44
C GLY A 320 -29.33 -20.11 -1.05
N LEU A 321 -29.36 -19.30 0.00
CA LEU A 321 -29.57 -19.78 1.38
C LEU A 321 -31.00 -20.30 1.60
N ALA A 322 -32.00 -19.63 1.03
CA ALA A 322 -33.39 -20.08 1.06
C ALA A 322 -33.56 -21.43 0.35
N GLU A 323 -33.00 -21.57 -0.86
CA GLU A 323 -33.00 -22.84 -1.63
C GLU A 323 -32.35 -23.99 -0.84
N PHE A 324 -31.28 -23.71 -0.10
CA PHE A 324 -30.66 -24.68 0.80
C PHE A 324 -31.61 -25.08 1.94
N LEU A 325 -32.24 -24.12 2.62
CA LEU A 325 -33.18 -24.41 3.71
C LEU A 325 -34.39 -25.22 3.23
N GLU A 326 -34.94 -24.89 2.06
CA GLU A 326 -36.02 -25.65 1.43
C GLU A 326 -35.61 -27.10 1.16
N SER A 327 -34.36 -27.33 0.74
CA SER A 327 -33.83 -28.67 0.50
C SER A 327 -33.69 -29.51 1.78
N GLU A 328 -33.53 -28.84 2.92
CA GLU A 328 -33.52 -29.44 4.26
C GLU A 328 -34.93 -29.56 4.88
N GLY A 329 -35.98 -29.16 4.15
CA GLY A 329 -37.37 -29.20 4.61
C GLY A 329 -37.74 -28.08 5.60
N ILE A 330 -36.98 -26.99 5.63
CA ILE A 330 -37.22 -25.81 6.45
C ILE A 330 -37.88 -24.74 5.59
N ASP A 331 -38.98 -24.13 6.06
CA ASP A 331 -39.63 -23.02 5.36
C ASP A 331 -38.82 -21.73 5.53
N PRO A 332 -38.22 -21.19 4.45
CA PRO A 332 -37.43 -19.96 4.54
C PRO A 332 -38.30 -18.70 4.77
N GLY A 333 -39.61 -18.78 4.58
CA GLY A 333 -40.54 -17.67 4.78
C GLY A 333 -40.89 -17.37 6.24
N GLU A 334 -40.54 -18.26 7.17
CA GLU A 334 -40.72 -18.05 8.60
C GLU A 334 -39.89 -16.84 9.08
N PRO A 335 -40.44 -15.95 9.94
CA PRO A 335 -39.76 -14.71 10.35
C PRO A 335 -38.34 -14.93 10.89
N ASP A 336 -38.14 -15.94 11.73
CA ASP A 336 -36.83 -16.28 12.30
C ASP A 336 -35.84 -16.77 11.22
N GLN A 337 -36.32 -17.45 10.17
CA GLN A 337 -35.47 -17.89 9.07
C GLN A 337 -35.13 -16.73 8.13
N LEU A 338 -36.06 -15.80 7.88
CA LEU A 338 -35.79 -14.59 7.10
C LEU A 338 -34.69 -13.73 7.74
N GLU A 339 -34.74 -13.54 9.06
CA GLU A 339 -33.69 -12.85 9.82
C GLU A 339 -32.36 -13.59 9.70
N ARG A 340 -32.36 -14.91 9.95
CA ARG A 340 -31.16 -15.75 9.86
C ARG A 340 -30.53 -15.75 8.47
N ILE A 341 -31.33 -15.77 7.41
CA ILE A 341 -30.87 -15.67 6.01
C ILE A 341 -30.24 -14.29 5.77
N GLY A 342 -30.90 -13.22 6.21
CA GLY A 342 -30.39 -11.85 6.06
C GLY A 342 -29.04 -11.65 6.75
N GLU A 343 -28.92 -12.10 7.99
CA GLU A 343 -27.68 -12.07 8.75
C GLU A 343 -26.56 -12.89 8.08
N ALA A 344 -26.88 -14.10 7.62
CA ALA A 344 -25.91 -14.96 6.94
C ALA A 344 -25.45 -14.35 5.61
N ALA A 345 -26.35 -13.76 4.83
CA ALA A 345 -26.02 -13.09 3.58
C ALA A 345 -25.07 -11.91 3.81
N LEU A 346 -25.37 -11.04 4.80
CA LEU A 346 -24.50 -9.94 5.19
C LEU A 346 -23.13 -10.42 5.65
N THR A 347 -23.09 -11.43 6.51
CA THR A 347 -21.83 -12.01 7.00
C THR A 347 -20.99 -12.58 5.86
N LEU A 348 -21.61 -13.22 4.86
CA LEU A 348 -20.90 -13.74 3.69
C LEU A 348 -20.29 -12.62 2.85
N VAL A 349 -21.06 -11.56 2.57
CA VAL A 349 -20.58 -10.38 1.84
C VAL A 349 -19.40 -9.74 2.57
N PHE A 350 -19.51 -9.53 3.89
CA PHE A 350 -18.42 -8.95 4.68
C PHE A 350 -17.17 -9.82 4.68
N ARG A 351 -17.31 -11.15 4.79
CA ARG A 351 -16.18 -12.08 4.67
C ARG A 351 -15.50 -11.94 3.32
N PHE A 352 -16.25 -11.96 2.23
CA PHE A 352 -15.68 -11.89 0.88
C PHE A 352 -15.00 -10.54 0.60
N MET A 353 -15.65 -9.42 0.96
CA MET A 353 -15.04 -8.09 0.84
C MET A 353 -13.77 -7.95 1.69
N PHE A 354 -13.77 -8.50 2.92
CA PHE A 354 -12.58 -8.48 3.76
C PHE A 354 -11.44 -9.27 3.12
N LEU A 355 -11.72 -10.46 2.56
CA LEU A 355 -10.75 -11.30 1.87
C LEU A 355 -10.12 -10.57 0.68
N LEU A 356 -10.94 -9.97 -0.19
CA LEU A 356 -10.46 -9.16 -1.32
C LEU A 356 -9.56 -8.02 -0.83
N HIS A 357 -9.95 -7.33 0.24
CA HIS A 357 -9.17 -6.23 0.81
C HIS A 357 -7.81 -6.68 1.34
N VAL A 358 -7.75 -7.77 2.12
CA VAL A 358 -6.46 -8.26 2.66
C VAL A 358 -5.55 -8.87 1.60
N GLU A 359 -6.12 -9.46 0.54
CA GLU A 359 -5.36 -9.87 -0.66
C GLU A 359 -4.77 -8.66 -1.39
N ALA A 360 -5.58 -7.64 -1.65
CA ALA A 360 -5.13 -6.40 -2.30
C ALA A 360 -4.03 -5.66 -1.51
N ARG A 361 -4.01 -5.81 -0.18
CA ARG A 361 -2.95 -5.26 0.68
C ARG A 361 -1.73 -6.16 0.85
N GLY A 362 -1.69 -7.32 0.20
CA GLY A 362 -0.54 -8.24 0.25
C GLY A 362 -0.36 -8.94 1.60
N PHE A 363 -1.41 -8.99 2.44
CA PHE A 363 -1.37 -9.72 3.71
C PHE A 363 -1.55 -11.23 3.53
N LEU A 364 -2.00 -11.65 2.34
CA LEU A 364 -2.19 -13.04 1.97
C LEU A 364 -1.29 -13.42 0.78
N PRO A 365 -0.78 -14.66 0.76
CA PRO A 365 0.23 -15.09 -0.21
C PRO A 365 -0.41 -15.45 -1.56
N VAL A 366 -0.99 -14.47 -2.27
CA VAL A 366 -1.64 -14.65 -3.59
C VAL A 366 -0.74 -15.30 -4.64
N ASN A 367 0.58 -15.14 -4.52
CA ASN A 367 1.57 -15.77 -5.41
C ASN A 367 1.87 -17.24 -5.08
N SER A 368 1.38 -17.75 -3.94
CA SER A 368 1.51 -19.15 -3.57
C SER A 368 0.48 -19.98 -4.35
N PRO A 369 0.88 -20.96 -5.17
CA PRO A 369 -0.06 -21.77 -5.94
C PRO A 369 -1.13 -22.46 -5.06
N MET A 370 -0.76 -22.82 -3.83
CA MET A 370 -1.64 -23.48 -2.86
C MET A 370 -2.71 -22.55 -2.30
N TYR A 371 -2.44 -21.25 -2.24
CA TYR A 371 -3.41 -20.24 -1.82
C TYR A 371 -4.18 -19.69 -3.01
N HIS A 372 -3.49 -19.37 -4.11
CA HIS A 372 -4.03 -18.74 -5.31
C HIS A 372 -5.31 -19.43 -5.79
N ARG A 373 -5.33 -20.77 -5.82
CA ARG A 373 -6.49 -21.55 -6.25
C ARG A 373 -7.78 -21.15 -5.52
N HIS A 374 -7.72 -20.94 -4.22
CA HIS A 374 -8.88 -20.60 -3.40
C HIS A 374 -8.97 -19.11 -3.10
N SER A 375 -8.08 -18.28 -3.63
CA SER A 375 -8.07 -16.83 -3.32
C SER A 375 -9.37 -16.16 -3.75
N ALA A 376 -9.81 -15.15 -3.00
CA ALA A 376 -11.03 -14.42 -3.31
C ALA A 376 -10.94 -13.75 -4.69
N THR A 377 -9.78 -13.21 -5.03
CA THR A 377 -9.49 -12.64 -6.36
C THR A 377 -9.62 -13.69 -7.47
N ASN A 378 -9.13 -14.92 -7.25
CA ASN A 378 -9.27 -16.01 -8.23
C ASN A 378 -10.71 -16.49 -8.35
N LEU A 379 -11.43 -16.62 -7.22
CA LEU A 379 -12.84 -16.99 -7.22
C LEU A 379 -13.69 -15.98 -7.98
N ALA A 380 -13.45 -14.68 -7.78
CA ALA A 380 -14.12 -13.63 -8.54
C ALA A 380 -13.86 -13.76 -10.06
N ARG A 381 -12.61 -14.01 -10.46
CA ARG A 381 -12.24 -14.24 -11.85
C ARG A 381 -12.95 -15.46 -12.44
N GLU A 382 -13.01 -16.57 -11.70
CA GLU A 382 -13.71 -17.79 -12.13
C GLU A 382 -15.22 -17.57 -12.27
N CYS A 383 -15.82 -16.78 -11.37
CA CYS A 383 -17.22 -16.36 -11.49
C CYS A 383 -17.44 -15.56 -12.77
N HIS A 384 -16.59 -14.58 -13.05
CA HIS A 384 -16.64 -13.79 -14.27
C HIS A 384 -16.58 -14.66 -15.53
N GLU A 385 -15.61 -15.59 -15.58
CA GLU A 385 -15.43 -16.52 -16.70
C GLU A 385 -16.64 -17.44 -16.89
N ALA A 386 -17.23 -17.92 -15.80
CA ALA A 386 -18.42 -18.78 -15.81
C ALA A 386 -19.69 -18.04 -16.29
N LEU A 387 -19.77 -16.73 -16.08
CA LEU A 387 -20.90 -15.89 -16.53
C LEU A 387 -20.77 -15.51 -18.02
N VAL A 388 -19.54 -15.35 -18.52
CA VAL A 388 -19.26 -14.95 -19.92
C VAL A 388 -19.18 -16.16 -20.87
N SER A 389 -18.76 -17.32 -20.37
CA SER A 389 -18.61 -18.56 -21.16
C SER A 389 -19.88 -19.41 -21.17
N ILE A 390 -19.84 -20.58 -21.82
CA ILE A 390 -20.94 -21.56 -21.77
C ILE A 390 -21.24 -21.86 -20.29
N PRO A 391 -22.48 -21.68 -19.79
CA PRO A 391 -22.80 -21.90 -18.40
C PRO A 391 -22.44 -23.34 -18.01
N GLY A 392 -21.56 -23.50 -17.01
CA GLY A 392 -21.33 -24.78 -16.35
C GLY A 392 -22.60 -25.32 -15.71
N ASP A 393 -22.50 -26.43 -14.98
CA ASP A 393 -23.64 -26.95 -14.23
C ASP A 393 -24.09 -25.93 -13.18
N LYS A 394 -25.25 -25.30 -13.42
CA LYS A 394 -25.85 -24.29 -12.56
C LYS A 394 -26.17 -24.80 -11.15
N LYS A 395 -26.29 -26.13 -10.98
CA LYS A 395 -26.52 -26.77 -9.68
C LYS A 395 -25.22 -27.14 -8.95
N SER A 396 -24.07 -27.00 -9.60
CA SER A 396 -22.76 -27.19 -8.94
C SER A 396 -22.58 -26.19 -7.80
N THR A 397 -21.77 -26.58 -6.82
CA THR A 397 -21.49 -25.83 -5.58
C THR A 397 -19.97 -25.67 -5.39
N ASP A 398 -19.16 -25.93 -6.41
CA ASP A 398 -17.70 -25.90 -6.34
C ASP A 398 -17.14 -24.53 -5.93
N ILE A 399 -17.74 -23.44 -6.41
CA ILE A 399 -17.36 -22.08 -5.98
C ILE A 399 -17.61 -21.89 -4.47
N TRP A 400 -18.72 -22.44 -3.97
CA TRP A 400 -19.04 -22.41 -2.54
C TRP A 400 -18.05 -23.25 -1.72
N ASP A 401 -17.70 -24.44 -2.20
CA ASP A 401 -16.74 -25.33 -1.54
C ASP A 401 -15.33 -24.70 -1.47
N ASP A 402 -14.90 -24.03 -2.53
CA ASP A 402 -13.64 -23.31 -2.55
C ASP A 402 -13.66 -22.08 -1.63
N LEU A 403 -14.76 -21.32 -1.59
CA LEU A 403 -14.92 -20.21 -0.65
C LEU A 403 -14.91 -20.70 0.81
N ARG A 404 -15.57 -21.82 1.13
CA ARG A 404 -15.52 -22.43 2.48
C ARG A 404 -14.12 -22.91 2.83
N THR A 405 -13.40 -23.42 1.85
CA THR A 405 -11.99 -23.80 2.01
C THR A 405 -11.13 -22.58 2.34
N LEU A 406 -11.32 -21.46 1.62
CA LEU A 406 -10.64 -20.20 1.90
C LEU A 406 -10.94 -19.70 3.32
N VAL A 407 -12.21 -19.59 3.70
CA VAL A 407 -12.63 -19.16 5.05
C VAL A 407 -11.98 -20.03 6.13
N ARG A 408 -11.92 -21.34 5.93
CA ARG A 408 -11.25 -22.27 6.85
C ARG A 408 -9.74 -22.03 6.93
N MET A 409 -9.08 -21.84 5.79
CA MET A 409 -7.64 -21.54 5.74
C MET A 409 -7.31 -20.25 6.49
N ILE A 410 -8.13 -19.21 6.37
CA ILE A 410 -7.97 -17.95 7.09
C ILE A 410 -8.22 -18.13 8.59
N ARG A 411 -9.29 -18.85 8.96
CA ARG A 411 -9.63 -19.12 10.36
C ARG A 411 -8.52 -19.90 11.06
N THR A 412 -8.09 -21.05 10.55
CA THR A 412 -7.16 -21.93 11.27
C THR A 412 -5.69 -21.65 10.95
N GLY A 413 -5.42 -20.82 9.94
CA GLY A 413 -4.12 -20.76 9.29
C GLY A 413 -3.85 -21.99 8.42
N ASN A 414 -2.87 -21.86 7.53
CA ASN A 414 -2.39 -22.96 6.69
C ASN A 414 -0.89 -22.77 6.38
N GLN A 415 -0.05 -23.59 7.01
CA GLN A 415 1.41 -23.51 6.85
C GLN A 415 1.88 -23.79 5.42
N ASN A 416 1.25 -24.74 4.72
CA ASN A 416 1.63 -25.11 3.36
C ASN A 416 1.29 -24.00 2.37
N ALA A 417 0.19 -23.28 2.61
CA ALA A 417 -0.21 -22.14 1.82
C ALA A 417 0.52 -20.84 2.21
N GLY A 418 1.20 -20.80 3.37
CA GLY A 418 1.86 -19.61 3.90
C GLY A 418 0.89 -18.63 4.59
N VAL A 419 -0.29 -19.11 4.98
CA VAL A 419 -1.38 -18.30 5.56
C VAL A 419 -1.28 -18.34 7.09
N PRO A 420 -1.10 -17.22 7.78
CA PRO A 420 -1.21 -17.17 9.24
C PRO A 420 -2.69 -17.27 9.67
N ALA A 421 -2.93 -17.73 10.90
CA ALA A 421 -4.29 -17.80 11.43
C ALA A 421 -4.80 -16.39 11.78
N TYR A 422 -5.86 -15.95 11.11
CA TYR A 422 -6.58 -14.71 11.41
C TYR A 422 -7.81 -15.06 12.27
N ASN A 423 -7.56 -15.33 13.55
CA ASN A 423 -8.57 -15.68 14.56
C ASN A 423 -9.43 -14.48 14.98
N GLY A 424 -10.12 -13.85 14.04
CA GLY A 424 -11.12 -12.80 14.28
C GLY A 424 -12.54 -13.36 14.33
N GLN A 425 -13.45 -12.66 15.03
CA GLN A 425 -14.87 -13.04 15.12
C GLN A 425 -15.51 -13.24 13.73
N LEU A 426 -15.10 -12.44 12.73
CA LEU A 426 -15.66 -12.49 11.37
C LEU A 426 -15.57 -13.87 10.71
N PHE A 427 -14.50 -14.64 10.96
CA PHE A 427 -14.29 -15.96 10.33
C PHE A 427 -14.56 -17.13 11.28
N ALA A 428 -14.90 -16.88 12.54
CA ALA A 428 -15.27 -17.92 13.48
C ALA A 428 -16.61 -18.57 13.08
N ALA A 429 -16.81 -19.83 13.49
CA ALA A 429 -18.01 -20.60 13.11
C ALA A 429 -19.30 -19.98 13.70
N ASP A 430 -19.15 -19.29 14.83
CA ASP A 430 -20.18 -18.74 15.71
C ASP A 430 -19.88 -17.28 16.11
N GLY A 431 -18.92 -16.63 15.43
CA GLY A 431 -18.43 -15.31 15.86
C GLY A 431 -19.24 -14.12 15.36
N PHE A 432 -20.09 -14.31 14.34
CA PHE A 432 -20.97 -13.29 13.77
C PHE A 432 -22.38 -13.87 13.53
N PRO A 433 -23.44 -13.04 13.61
CA PRO A 433 -24.80 -13.47 13.29
C PRO A 433 -24.88 -14.15 11.90
N GLY A 434 -25.68 -15.21 11.81
CA GLY A 434 -25.78 -16.04 10.60
C GLY A 434 -24.58 -16.96 10.27
N SER A 435 -23.47 -16.93 11.03
CA SER A 435 -22.28 -17.77 10.75
C SER A 435 -22.58 -19.27 10.80
N GLU A 436 -23.45 -19.70 11.71
CA GLU A 436 -23.85 -21.10 11.85
C GLU A 436 -24.58 -21.62 10.61
N LEU A 437 -25.42 -20.77 9.99
CA LEU A 437 -26.09 -21.11 8.73
C LEU A 437 -25.07 -21.27 7.60
N LEU A 438 -24.08 -20.37 7.51
CA LEU A 438 -23.01 -20.48 6.51
C LEU A 438 -22.15 -21.73 6.69
N GLU A 439 -22.04 -22.27 7.92
CA GLU A 439 -21.34 -23.53 8.17
C GLU A 439 -22.16 -24.77 7.79
N GLN A 440 -23.47 -24.63 7.60
CA GLN A 440 -24.35 -25.74 7.18
C GLN A 440 -24.66 -25.68 5.69
N ALA A 441 -24.76 -24.46 5.15
CA ALA A 441 -25.26 -24.19 3.81
C ALA A 441 -24.40 -24.79 2.69
N SER A 442 -25.06 -24.95 1.55
CA SER A 442 -24.48 -25.24 0.24
C SER A 442 -25.17 -24.36 -0.81
N ILE A 443 -24.48 -23.35 -1.31
CA ILE A 443 -25.04 -22.38 -2.27
C ILE A 443 -24.64 -22.78 -3.68
N THR A 444 -25.61 -22.84 -4.60
CA THR A 444 -25.35 -23.15 -6.00
C THR A 444 -24.60 -22.04 -6.72
N ASN A 445 -23.80 -22.40 -7.72
CA ASN A 445 -23.09 -21.44 -8.57
C ASN A 445 -24.04 -20.46 -9.27
N ALA A 446 -25.26 -20.89 -9.59
CA ALA A 446 -26.28 -20.03 -10.17
C ALA A 446 -26.63 -18.82 -9.29
N LYS A 447 -26.46 -18.93 -7.97
CA LYS A 447 -26.70 -17.85 -7.00
C LYS A 447 -25.42 -17.19 -6.53
N LEU A 448 -24.36 -17.98 -6.33
CA LEU A 448 -23.12 -17.46 -5.77
C LEU A 448 -22.26 -16.72 -6.81
N ALA A 449 -22.14 -17.24 -8.03
CA ALA A 449 -21.26 -16.65 -9.04
C ALA A 449 -21.64 -15.21 -9.42
N PRO A 450 -22.92 -14.88 -9.71
CA PRO A 450 -23.32 -13.49 -9.97
C PRO A 450 -23.04 -12.56 -8.78
N ALA A 451 -23.22 -13.06 -7.56
CA ALA A 451 -22.99 -12.27 -6.35
C ALA A 451 -21.49 -11.96 -6.15
N LEU A 452 -20.61 -12.95 -6.30
CA LEU A 452 -19.17 -12.74 -6.13
C LEU A 452 -18.56 -11.90 -7.25
N ASP A 453 -19.01 -12.09 -8.51
CA ASP A 453 -18.60 -11.26 -9.64
C ASP A 453 -19.03 -9.80 -9.45
N ALA A 454 -20.24 -9.55 -8.95
CA ALA A 454 -20.72 -8.19 -8.73
C ALA A 454 -20.01 -7.44 -7.58
N ILE A 455 -19.38 -8.14 -6.64
CA ILE A 455 -18.58 -7.54 -5.54
C ILE A 455 -17.19 -7.13 -6.03
N ALA A 456 -16.56 -7.96 -6.87
CA ALA A 456 -15.20 -7.77 -7.37
C ALA A 456 -15.13 -6.73 -8.50
#